data_AF-A0A8T2ENJ9-F1
#
_entry.id   AF-A0A8T2ENJ9-F1
#
_cell.length_a   1.000
_cell.length_b   1.000
_cell.length_c   1.000
_cell.angle_alpha   90.00
_cell.angle_beta   90.00
_cell.angle_gamma   90.00
#
_symmetry.space_group_name_H-M   'P 1'
#
loop_
_entity.id
_entity.type
_entity.pdbx_description
1 polymer ?
#
loop_
_entity_poly.entity_id
_entity_poly.type
_entity_poly.pdbx_seq_one_letter_code
_entity_poly.pdbx_strand_id
1 'polypeptide(L)'
;MAITKTSATFVLLIILAASLSNFNVLASDIKPTGRIDNQCKRMCSATYGNGKCAADCRSDGFSSGQCFTSPPFDNRCCCNN
;
A
#
# COMPACT_ATOMS: atom_id res chain seq x y z
N MET A 1 -50.94 11.29 -10.57
CA MET A 1 -49.49 11.59 -10.70
C MET A 1 -48.80 11.85 -9.35
N ALA A 2 -49.24 11.19 -8.27
CA ALA A 2 -48.56 11.29 -6.96
C ALA A 2 -47.53 10.17 -6.79
N ILE A 3 -47.90 8.93 -7.16
CA ILE A 3 -47.09 7.71 -6.99
C ILE A 3 -45.76 7.77 -7.76
N THR A 4 -45.79 8.27 -9.00
CA THR A 4 -44.58 8.46 -9.82
C THR A 4 -43.63 9.50 -9.23
N LYS A 5 -44.17 10.53 -8.60
CA LYS A 5 -43.39 11.60 -7.96
C LYS A 5 -42.70 11.07 -6.69
N THR A 6 -43.42 10.30 -5.87
CA THR A 6 -42.85 9.70 -4.64
C THR A 6 -41.76 8.67 -4.95
N SER A 7 -41.98 7.84 -5.98
CA SER A 7 -41.02 6.86 -6.47
C SER A 7 -39.72 7.53 -6.95
N ALA A 8 -39.82 8.58 -7.76
CA ALA A 8 -38.65 9.31 -8.26
C ALA A 8 -37.82 9.92 -7.13
N THR A 9 -38.44 10.50 -6.11
CA THR A 9 -37.73 11.01 -4.92
C THR A 9 -37.02 9.92 -4.14
N PHE A 10 -37.64 8.73 -4.01
CA PHE A 10 -37.02 7.62 -3.29
C PHE A 10 -35.76 7.12 -3.99
N VAL A 11 -35.80 7.00 -5.32
CA VAL A 11 -34.64 6.62 -6.14
C VAL A 11 -33.52 7.66 -6.00
N LEU A 12 -33.86 8.95 -6.05
CA LEU A 12 -32.90 10.05 -5.89
C LEU A 12 -32.21 10.02 -4.52
N LEU A 13 -32.97 9.73 -3.44
CA LEU A 13 -32.42 9.60 -2.08
C LEU A 13 -31.47 8.42 -1.95
N ILE A 14 -31.76 7.28 -2.59
CA ILE A 14 -30.89 6.10 -2.58
C ILE A 14 -29.57 6.41 -3.31
N ILE A 15 -29.63 7.08 -4.47
CA ILE A 15 -28.44 7.46 -5.24
C ILE A 15 -27.60 8.46 -4.43
N LEU A 16 -28.23 9.48 -3.83
CA LEU A 16 -27.51 10.42 -2.96
C LEU A 16 -26.83 9.68 -1.80
N ALA A 17 -27.54 8.80 -1.10
CA ALA A 17 -26.97 8.04 0.00
C ALA A 17 -25.77 7.19 -0.46
N ALA A 18 -25.86 6.53 -1.62
CA ALA A 18 -24.75 5.77 -2.18
C ALA A 18 -23.56 6.64 -2.64
N SER A 19 -23.79 7.87 -3.12
CA SER A 19 -22.72 8.80 -3.49
C SER A 19 -22.06 9.47 -2.28
N LEU A 20 -22.83 9.75 -1.22
CA LEU A 20 -22.33 10.26 0.07
C LEU A 20 -21.66 9.17 0.91
N SER A 21 -22.02 7.91 0.67
CA SER A 21 -21.25 6.74 1.10
C SER A 21 -19.97 6.73 0.27
N ASN A 22 -19.06 7.63 0.63
CA ASN A 22 -17.69 7.56 0.18
C ASN A 22 -17.21 6.19 0.63
N PHE A 23 -17.20 5.23 -0.30
CA PHE A 23 -16.44 4.02 -0.15
C PHE A 23 -15.00 4.54 -0.11
N ASN A 24 -14.58 4.97 1.08
CA ASN A 24 -13.21 4.84 1.52
C ASN A 24 -12.98 3.33 1.45
N VAL A 25 -12.74 2.84 0.23
CA VAL A 25 -11.70 1.87 0.00
C VAL A 25 -10.48 2.55 0.62
N LEU A 26 -10.34 2.39 1.94
CA LEU A 26 -9.07 1.98 2.47
C LEU A 26 -8.72 0.79 1.60
N ALA A 27 -8.07 1.06 0.46
CA ALA A 27 -6.94 0.28 0.06
C ALA A 27 -6.07 0.30 1.32
N SER A 28 -6.34 -0.63 2.24
CA SER A 28 -5.32 -1.14 3.12
C SER A 28 -4.26 -1.49 2.11
N ASP A 29 -3.19 -0.69 2.04
CA ASP A 29 -2.02 -1.02 1.27
C ASP A 29 -1.76 -2.48 1.55
N ILE A 30 -2.12 -3.33 0.58
CA ILE A 30 -1.88 -4.75 0.68
C ILE A 30 -0.39 -4.75 0.56
N LYS A 31 0.29 -4.75 1.72
CA LYS A 31 1.73 -4.94 1.83
C LYS A 31 2.08 -5.95 0.76
N PRO A 32 2.96 -5.63 -0.20
CA PRO A 32 3.30 -6.59 -1.21
C PRO A 32 3.90 -7.82 -0.51
N THR A 33 3.05 -8.81 -0.25
CA THR A 33 3.39 -10.18 0.15
C THR A 33 3.92 -10.97 -1.05
N GLY A 34 4.29 -10.26 -2.12
CA GLY A 34 4.93 -10.83 -3.29
C GLY A 34 6.43 -10.87 -3.09
N ARG A 35 6.92 -12.02 -2.63
CA ARG A 35 8.28 -12.55 -2.84
C ARG A 35 9.42 -11.67 -2.32
N ILE A 36 10.29 -12.20 -1.46
CA ILE A 36 11.49 -11.52 -0.93
C ILE A 36 12.34 -10.88 -2.05
N ASP A 37 12.34 -11.46 -3.26
CA ASP A 37 12.96 -10.92 -4.47
C ASP A 37 12.47 -9.50 -4.85
N ASN A 38 11.18 -9.21 -4.63
CA ASN A 38 10.56 -7.91 -4.85
C ASN A 38 10.76 -6.95 -3.67
N GLN A 39 11.25 -7.44 -2.53
CA GLN A 39 11.55 -6.65 -1.33
C GLN A 39 13.02 -6.18 -1.30
N CYS A 40 13.83 -6.67 -2.26
CA CYS A 40 15.25 -6.39 -2.40
C CYS A 40 15.56 -5.54 -3.65
N LYS A 41 15.08 -4.30 -3.71
CA LYS A 41 15.20 -3.48 -4.95
C LYS A 41 16.33 -2.46 -4.92
N ARG A 42 16.64 -1.90 -3.76
CA ARG A 42 17.51 -0.72 -3.67
C ARG A 42 18.96 -1.12 -3.44
N MET A 43 19.90 -0.59 -4.23
CA MET A 43 21.32 -0.83 -4.00
C MET A 43 21.76 -0.20 -2.68
N CYS A 44 22.49 -0.99 -1.89
CA CYS A 44 23.24 -0.48 -0.77
C CYS A 44 24.56 0.08 -1.25
N SER A 45 25.01 1.16 -0.63
CA SER A 45 26.25 1.87 -0.95
C SER A 45 26.97 2.18 0.35
N ALA A 46 28.21 2.66 0.27
CA ALA A 46 28.98 3.02 1.46
C ALA A 46 28.25 4.03 2.37
N THR A 47 27.40 4.89 1.78
CA THR A 47 26.55 5.86 2.50
C THR A 47 25.13 5.36 2.74
N TYR A 48 24.69 4.35 2.00
CA TYR A 48 23.39 3.68 2.13
C TYR A 48 23.60 2.32 2.80
N GLY A 49 23.76 2.34 4.12
CA GLY A 49 23.92 1.14 4.94
C GLY A 49 22.63 0.65 5.59
N ASN A 50 22.76 -0.33 6.50
CA ASN A 50 21.64 -0.99 7.17
C ASN A 50 20.67 -0.02 7.86
N GLY A 51 21.17 1.04 8.51
CA GLY A 51 20.31 2.00 9.20
C GLY A 51 19.36 2.75 8.25
N LYS A 52 19.87 3.16 7.08
CA LYS A 52 19.08 3.84 6.05
C LYS A 52 18.13 2.88 5.34
N CYS A 53 18.60 1.66 5.08
CA CYS A 53 17.76 0.58 4.57
C CYS A 53 16.57 0.28 5.50
N ALA A 54 16.82 0.14 6.81
CA ALA A 54 15.75 -0.11 7.78
C ALA A 54 14.75 1.06 7.89
N ALA A 55 15.23 2.30 7.83
CA ALA A 55 14.37 3.49 7.85
C ALA A 55 13.46 3.55 6.62
N ASP A 56 14.01 3.32 5.43
CA ASP A 56 13.25 3.32 4.18
C ASP A 56 12.25 2.16 4.15
N CYS A 57 12.65 0.95 4.57
CA CYS A 57 11.74 -0.19 4.69
C CYS A 57 10.59 0.08 5.67
N ARG A 58 10.83 0.78 6.79
CA ARG A 58 9.75 1.19 7.71
C ARG A 58 8.84 2.25 7.09
N SER A 59 9.40 3.17 6.31
CA SER A 59 8.60 4.15 5.55
C SER A 59 7.70 3.47 4.51
N ASP A 60 8.16 2.36 3.94
CA ASP A 60 7.41 1.52 3.00
C ASP A 60 6.47 0.51 3.73
N GLY A 61 6.39 0.59 5.07
CA GLY A 61 5.48 -0.19 5.91
C GLY A 61 6.03 -1.50 6.46
N PHE A 62 7.27 -1.89 6.17
CA PHE A 62 7.91 -3.09 6.72
C PHE A 62 8.41 -2.89 8.15
N SER A 63 8.65 -3.98 8.89
CA SER A 63 9.16 -3.89 10.27
C SER A 63 10.63 -3.46 10.33
N SER A 64 11.43 -3.91 9.37
CA SER A 64 12.85 -3.58 9.28
C SER A 64 13.40 -3.83 7.87
N GLY A 65 14.70 -3.60 7.68
CA GLY A 65 15.42 -3.91 6.46
C GLY A 65 16.93 -3.97 6.69
N GLN A 66 17.63 -4.74 5.85
CA GLN A 66 19.09 -4.84 5.90
C GLN A 66 19.70 -5.04 4.51
N CYS A 67 20.97 -4.65 4.37
CA CYS A 67 21.74 -4.81 3.15
C CYS A 67 22.32 -6.22 3.07
N PHE A 68 22.03 -6.93 1.98
CA PHE A 68 22.58 -8.24 1.68
C PHE A 68 23.59 -8.13 0.55
N THR A 69 24.83 -8.49 0.84
CA THR A 69 25.95 -8.56 -0.12
C THR A 69 26.08 -9.91 -0.80
N SER A 70 25.38 -10.94 -0.31
CA SER A 70 25.43 -12.29 -0.85
C SER A 70 24.69 -12.42 -2.18
N PRO A 71 25.16 -13.23 -3.14
CA PRO A 71 24.37 -13.61 -4.32
C PRO A 71 23.03 -14.24 -3.89
N PRO A 72 21.89 -13.95 -4.55
CA PRO A 72 21.69 -13.15 -5.77
C PRO A 72 21.50 -11.63 -5.55
N PHE A 73 21.68 -11.15 -4.31
CA PHE A 73 21.25 -9.82 -3.92
C PHE A 73 22.26 -8.72 -4.23
N ASP A 74 23.50 -9.01 -4.64
CA ASP A 74 24.49 -8.03 -5.14
C ASP A 74 24.51 -6.68 -4.40
N ASN A 75 24.58 -6.73 -3.07
CA ASN A 75 24.54 -5.55 -2.21
C ASN A 75 23.23 -4.76 -2.32
N ARG A 76 22.08 -5.43 -2.14
CA ARG A 76 20.75 -4.81 -2.13
C ARG A 76 20.15 -4.74 -0.73
N CYS A 77 19.41 -3.69 -0.47
CA CYS A 77 18.57 -3.50 0.70
C CYS A 77 17.30 -4.34 0.55
N CYS A 78 17.12 -5.26 1.48
CA CYS A 78 15.97 -6.16 1.55
C CYS A 78 15.13 -5.81 2.79
N CYS A 79 13.85 -5.55 2.56
CA CYS A 79 12.90 -5.31 3.64
C CYS A 79 12.39 -6.63 4.24
N ASN A 80 12.21 -6.65 5.56
CA ASN A 80 11.63 -7.77 6.29
C ASN A 80 10.43 -7.30 7.12
N ASN A 81 9.40 -8.15 7.19
CA ASN A 81 8.23 -7.91 8.03
C ASN A 81 8.40 -8.49 9.44
#